data_AF-J4I985-F1
#
_entry.id   AF-J4I985-F1
#
_cell.length_a   1.000
_cell.length_b   1.000
_cell.length_c   1.000
_cell.angle_alpha   90.00
_cell.angle_beta   90.00
_cell.angle_gamma   90.00
#
_symmetry.space_group_name_H-M   'P 1'
#
loop_
_entity.id
_entity.type
_entity.pdbx_description
1 polymer ?
#
loop_
_entity_poly.entity_id
_entity_poly.type
_entity_poly.pdbx_seq_one_letter_code
_entity_poly.pdbx_strand_id
1 'polypeptide(L)'
;MPFCVRALREKGSPADLDAADIVEIKHSLIKQRTSDAIAAARRAMERNPKLAYSFYVSGLSADSTQSLKATKKGLKCTQITPFVRHYMLWRAVEHAGNMGVSTLQEAVAGQKDYAEGLAFLMSSCEDAKTFISEAPPDNRNMQTILNWYIICTIAVRGSDLSPDLREFDDVIEKLKVADQFSTVLGYLPRKTQIRLARQLIVESYGSAVQGWSDVLARFDSLGSPKTHDKPSLSKAEDDLTAWLEDLRIDDEQHGSGPMKCTNSLCGVEEMWWMWQN
;
A
#
# COMPACT_ATOMS: atom_id res chain seq x y z
N MET A 1 31.80 -2.74 -7.21
CA MET A 1 30.61 -2.17 -7.86
C MET A 1 30.90 -1.10 -8.91
N PRO A 2 31.77 -0.09 -8.66
CA PRO A 2 31.97 1.01 -9.61
C PRO A 2 32.45 0.57 -11.00
N PHE A 3 33.24 -0.50 -11.09
CA PHE A 3 33.73 -1.05 -12.36
C PHE A 3 32.62 -1.61 -13.26
N CYS A 4 31.62 -2.31 -12.70
CA CYS A 4 30.54 -2.88 -13.52
C CYS A 4 29.59 -1.79 -14.02
N VAL A 5 29.25 -0.81 -13.17
CA VAL A 5 28.42 0.35 -13.57
C VAL A 5 29.13 1.11 -14.70
N ARG A 6 30.45 1.33 -14.56
CA ARG A 6 31.25 1.98 -15.61
C ARG A 6 31.25 1.19 -16.91
N ALA A 7 31.51 -0.12 -16.86
CA ALA A 7 31.53 -0.96 -18.06
C ALA A 7 30.17 -0.98 -18.79
N LEU A 8 29.06 -0.98 -18.05
CA LEU A 8 27.71 -0.87 -18.64
C LEU A 8 27.51 0.50 -19.31
N ARG A 9 27.91 1.58 -18.64
CA ARG A 9 27.83 2.95 -19.20
C ARG A 9 28.71 3.13 -20.44
N GLU A 10 29.88 2.51 -20.49
CA GLU A 10 30.80 2.55 -21.64
C GLU A 10 30.23 1.85 -22.89
N LYS A 11 29.42 0.79 -22.73
CA LYS A 11 28.69 0.17 -23.86
C LYS A 11 27.60 1.09 -24.41
N GLY A 12 26.90 1.80 -23.51
CA GLY A 12 26.01 2.91 -23.85
C GLY A 12 24.68 2.55 -24.52
N SER A 13 24.33 1.26 -24.67
CA SER A 13 22.99 0.92 -25.17
C SER A 13 21.91 1.34 -24.15
N PRO A 14 20.66 1.66 -24.58
CA PRO A 14 19.61 2.04 -23.64
C PRO A 14 19.38 1.00 -22.52
N ALA A 15 19.45 -0.29 -22.85
CA ALA A 15 19.33 -1.38 -21.90
C ALA A 15 20.53 -1.47 -20.94
N ASP A 16 21.75 -1.22 -21.42
CA ASP A 16 22.95 -1.20 -20.56
C ASP A 16 22.89 -0.01 -19.58
N LEU A 17 22.39 1.15 -20.00
CA LEU A 17 22.21 2.31 -19.13
C LEU A 17 21.14 2.05 -18.05
N ASP A 18 20.01 1.43 -18.41
CA ASP A 18 19.00 0.99 -17.45
C ASP A 18 19.57 -0.01 -16.44
N ALA A 19 20.34 -0.99 -16.91
CA ALA A 19 21.02 -1.95 -16.05
C ALA A 19 22.03 -1.27 -15.12
N ALA A 20 22.81 -0.29 -15.63
CA ALA A 20 23.77 0.47 -14.84
C ALA A 20 23.09 1.21 -13.68
N ASP A 21 21.96 1.85 -13.95
CA ASP A 21 21.20 2.59 -12.95
C ASP A 21 20.57 1.64 -11.92
N ILE A 22 19.96 0.52 -12.35
CA ILE A 22 19.44 -0.50 -11.42
C ILE A 22 20.52 -1.01 -10.48
N VAL A 23 21.71 -1.28 -11.01
CA VAL A 23 22.85 -1.80 -10.24
C VAL A 23 23.37 -0.76 -9.25
N GLU A 24 23.48 0.52 -9.65
CA GLU A 24 23.86 1.61 -8.76
C GLU A 24 22.85 1.77 -7.62
N ILE A 25 21.56 1.80 -7.95
CA ILE A 25 20.46 1.91 -6.98
C ILE A 25 20.48 0.73 -6.00
N LYS A 26 20.57 -0.51 -6.51
CA LYS A 26 20.58 -1.72 -5.68
C LYS A 26 21.79 -1.76 -4.75
N HIS A 27 22.95 -1.31 -5.22
CA HIS A 27 24.13 -1.20 -4.38
C HIS A 27 23.93 -0.21 -3.22
N SER A 28 23.33 0.96 -3.48
CA SER A 28 23.00 1.92 -2.43
C SER A 28 22.02 1.36 -1.41
N LEU A 29 20.98 0.62 -1.85
CA LEU A 29 20.04 -0.07 -0.95
C LEU A 29 20.74 -1.11 -0.06
N ILE A 30 21.61 -1.95 -0.63
CA ILE A 30 22.39 -2.94 0.13
C ILE A 30 23.28 -2.26 1.18
N LYS A 31 23.76 -1.04 0.89
CA LYS A 31 24.59 -0.24 1.80
C LYS A 31 23.79 0.63 2.77
N GLN A 32 22.48 0.47 2.86
CA GLN A 32 21.59 1.27 3.72
C GLN A 32 21.57 2.76 3.37
N ARG A 33 21.97 3.13 2.15
CA ARG A 33 21.99 4.52 1.70
C ARG A 33 20.72 4.82 0.94
N THR A 34 19.59 4.79 1.65
CA THR A 34 18.26 4.95 1.05
C THR A 34 18.11 6.30 0.35
N SER A 35 18.65 7.38 0.93
CA SER A 35 18.69 8.70 0.29
C SER A 35 19.42 8.67 -1.06
N ASP A 36 20.58 8.02 -1.11
CA ASP A 36 21.39 7.92 -2.33
C ASP A 36 20.67 7.05 -3.38
N ALA A 37 19.99 5.99 -2.94
CA ALA A 37 19.19 5.13 -3.81
C ALA A 37 18.01 5.91 -4.43
N ILE A 38 17.30 6.73 -3.63
CA ILE A 38 16.21 7.58 -4.10
C ILE A 38 16.73 8.63 -5.09
N ALA A 39 17.84 9.30 -4.77
CA ALA A 39 18.46 10.28 -5.67
C ALA A 39 18.91 9.64 -7.00
N ALA A 40 19.48 8.43 -6.95
CA ALA A 40 19.84 7.67 -8.15
C ALA A 40 18.60 7.24 -8.95
N ALA A 41 17.53 6.80 -8.28
CA ALA A 41 16.26 6.46 -8.91
C ALA A 41 15.63 7.67 -9.62
N ARG A 42 15.68 8.86 -9.02
CA ARG A 42 15.20 10.10 -9.64
C ARG A 42 15.91 10.41 -10.95
N ARG A 43 17.25 10.40 -10.94
CA ARG A 43 18.06 10.58 -12.18
C ARG A 43 17.75 9.53 -13.24
N ALA A 44 17.54 8.28 -12.82
CA ALA A 44 17.17 7.20 -13.73
C ALA A 44 15.76 7.40 -14.33
N MET A 45 14.81 7.96 -13.59
CA MET A 45 13.47 8.31 -14.10
C MET A 45 13.51 9.49 -15.08
N GLU A 46 14.35 10.50 -14.83
CA GLU A 46 14.56 11.63 -15.77
C GLU A 46 15.06 11.11 -17.13
N ARG A 47 15.97 10.12 -17.11
CA ARG A 47 16.51 9.48 -18.32
C ARG A 47 15.52 8.51 -18.96
N ASN A 48 14.87 7.66 -18.17
CA ASN A 48 13.91 6.66 -18.60
C ASN A 48 12.66 6.67 -17.68
N PRO A 49 11.60 7.40 -18.06
CA PRO A 49 10.37 7.49 -17.28
C PRO A 49 9.58 6.17 -17.20
N LYS A 50 9.99 5.13 -17.93
CA LYS A 50 9.35 3.80 -17.96
C LYS A 50 10.12 2.75 -17.17
N LEU A 51 11.19 3.15 -16.47
CA LEU A 51 12.02 2.25 -15.68
C LEU A 51 11.32 1.90 -14.34
N ALA A 52 10.53 0.82 -14.34
CA ALA A 52 9.72 0.39 -13.19
C ALA A 52 10.52 0.26 -11.88
N TYR A 53 11.79 -0.18 -11.97
CA TYR A 53 12.65 -0.35 -10.80
C TYR A 53 12.91 0.97 -10.06
N SER A 54 12.94 2.11 -10.76
CA SER A 54 13.12 3.42 -10.12
C SER A 54 11.90 3.81 -9.29
N PHE A 55 10.69 3.54 -9.78
CA PHE A 55 9.46 3.76 -9.03
C PHE A 55 9.37 2.87 -7.78
N TYR A 56 9.83 1.62 -7.89
CA TYR A 56 9.96 0.72 -6.74
C TYR A 56 10.80 1.33 -5.62
N VAL A 57 11.94 1.95 -5.96
CA VAL A 57 12.81 2.59 -4.96
C VAL A 57 12.22 3.89 -4.43
N SER A 58 11.58 4.69 -5.28
CA SER A 58 10.86 5.88 -4.82
C SER A 58 9.70 5.53 -3.87
N GLY A 59 9.09 4.35 -4.02
CA GLY A 59 8.09 3.80 -3.09
C GLY A 59 8.63 3.36 -1.72
N LEU A 60 9.95 3.47 -1.50
CA LEU A 60 10.60 3.26 -0.20
C LEU A 60 10.77 4.55 0.60
N SER A 61 10.27 5.69 0.10
CA SER A 61 10.40 6.95 0.81
C SER A 61 9.60 6.93 2.13
N ALA A 62 10.01 7.79 3.08
CA ALA A 62 9.30 7.93 4.35
C ALA A 62 7.94 8.64 4.20
N ASP A 63 7.71 9.33 3.08
CA ASP A 63 6.46 10.01 2.78
C ASP A 63 5.49 9.04 2.10
N SER A 64 4.42 8.66 2.81
CA SER A 64 3.37 7.79 2.29
C SER A 64 2.69 8.33 1.03
N THR A 65 2.55 9.64 0.91
CA THR A 65 1.90 10.29 -0.23
C THR A 65 2.76 10.16 -1.48
N GLN A 66 4.05 10.49 -1.37
CA GLN A 66 5.00 10.30 -2.47
C GLN A 66 5.18 8.82 -2.82
N SER A 67 5.24 7.95 -1.81
CA SER A 67 5.40 6.51 -2.03
C SER A 67 4.17 5.89 -2.73
N LEU A 68 2.95 6.28 -2.36
CA LEU A 68 1.74 5.82 -3.04
C LEU A 68 1.72 6.27 -4.51
N LYS A 69 2.09 7.52 -4.78
CA LYS A 69 2.19 8.01 -6.17
C LYS A 69 3.22 7.27 -6.99
N ALA A 70 4.42 7.12 -6.43
CA ALA A 70 5.50 6.41 -7.09
C ALA A 70 5.10 4.98 -7.44
N THR A 71 4.53 4.25 -6.48
CA THR A 71 4.10 2.85 -6.68
C THR A 71 2.96 2.73 -7.69
N LYS A 72 1.91 3.56 -7.60
CA LYS A 72 0.81 3.59 -8.58
C LYS A 72 1.29 3.94 -9.98
N LYS A 73 2.20 4.90 -10.13
CA LYS A 73 2.80 5.23 -11.44
C LYS A 73 3.70 4.11 -11.96
N GLY A 74 4.49 3.50 -11.09
CA GLY A 74 5.34 2.36 -11.43
C GLY A 74 4.55 1.14 -11.91
N LEU A 75 3.38 0.88 -11.35
CA LEU A 75 2.49 -0.20 -11.78
C LEU A 75 1.92 -0.02 -13.20
N LYS A 76 1.96 1.20 -13.74
CA LYS A 76 1.60 1.50 -15.14
C LYS A 76 2.75 1.24 -16.13
N CYS A 77 3.95 0.89 -15.66
CA CYS A 77 5.08 0.57 -16.54
C CYS A 77 4.85 -0.78 -17.26
N THR A 78 5.14 -0.82 -18.57
CA THR A 78 4.92 -2.03 -19.39
C THR A 78 5.97 -3.10 -19.17
N GLN A 79 7.17 -2.73 -18.75
CA GLN A 79 8.28 -3.65 -18.49
C GLN A 79 8.56 -3.69 -16.99
N ILE A 80 7.94 -4.66 -16.33
CA ILE A 80 8.01 -4.85 -14.88
C ILE A 80 8.23 -6.32 -14.56
N THR A 81 9.20 -6.61 -13.70
CA THR A 81 9.39 -8.00 -13.23
C THR A 81 8.34 -8.35 -12.17
N PRO A 82 7.96 -9.62 -12.01
CA PRO A 82 7.00 -10.04 -10.98
C PRO A 82 7.42 -9.58 -9.57
N PHE A 83 8.71 -9.64 -9.26
CA PHE A 83 9.24 -9.16 -7.97
C PHE A 83 8.92 -7.68 -7.72
N VAL A 84 9.24 -6.81 -8.69
CA VAL A 84 9.00 -5.37 -8.59
C VAL A 84 7.49 -5.06 -8.56
N ARG A 85 6.70 -5.80 -9.35
CA ARG A 85 5.24 -5.66 -9.41
C ARG A 85 4.57 -6.00 -8.08
N HIS A 86 4.82 -7.19 -7.54
CA HIS A 86 4.25 -7.60 -6.26
C HIS A 86 4.66 -6.66 -5.13
N TYR A 87 5.91 -6.20 -5.14
CA TYR A 87 6.36 -5.21 -4.16
C TYR A 87 5.57 -3.91 -4.23
N MET A 88 5.43 -3.32 -5.42
CA MET A 88 4.69 -2.07 -5.59
C MET A 88 3.21 -2.22 -5.29
N LEU A 89 2.58 -3.34 -5.65
CA LEU A 89 1.21 -3.66 -5.22
C LEU A 89 1.11 -3.68 -3.70
N TRP A 90 2.03 -4.37 -3.01
CA TRP A 90 2.01 -4.41 -1.55
C TRP A 90 2.15 -3.03 -0.91
N ARG A 91 3.09 -2.22 -1.40
CA ARG A 91 3.26 -0.85 -0.91
C ARG A 91 2.06 0.04 -1.21
N ALA A 92 1.44 -0.11 -2.38
CA ALA A 92 0.26 0.65 -2.73
C ALA A 92 -0.92 0.31 -1.80
N VAL A 93 -1.14 -0.98 -1.49
CA VAL A 93 -2.13 -1.44 -0.50
C VAL A 93 -1.87 -0.82 0.87
N GLU A 94 -0.62 -0.91 1.37
CA GLU A 94 -0.27 -0.43 2.70
C GLU A 94 -0.38 1.09 2.83
N HIS A 95 0.12 1.85 1.85
CA HIS A 95 0.03 3.31 1.89
C HIS A 95 -1.40 3.80 1.74
N ALA A 96 -2.15 3.30 0.76
CA ALA A 96 -3.55 3.67 0.57
C ALA A 96 -4.40 3.25 1.78
N GLY A 97 -4.17 2.06 2.33
CA GLY A 97 -4.88 1.58 3.52
C GLY A 97 -4.65 2.48 4.74
N ASN A 98 -3.39 2.81 5.03
CA ASN A 98 -3.04 3.71 6.13
C ASN A 98 -3.62 5.12 5.93
N MET A 99 -3.49 5.68 4.72
CA MET A 99 -4.05 7.01 4.41
C MET A 99 -5.57 7.00 4.58
N GLY A 100 -6.27 5.98 4.06
CA GLY A 100 -7.72 5.86 4.22
C GLY A 100 -8.16 5.79 5.67
N VAL A 101 -7.48 4.99 6.51
CA VAL A 101 -7.77 4.92 7.95
C VAL A 101 -7.51 6.26 8.64
N SER A 102 -6.36 6.89 8.42
CA SER A 102 -6.02 8.16 9.04
C SER A 102 -6.98 9.28 8.65
N THR A 103 -7.31 9.39 7.35
CA THR A 103 -8.27 10.39 6.88
C THR A 103 -9.66 10.15 7.48
N LEU A 104 -10.13 8.89 7.55
CA LEU A 104 -11.45 8.59 8.14
C LEU A 104 -11.52 8.82 9.66
N GLN A 105 -10.41 8.67 10.37
CA GLN A 105 -10.36 8.96 11.82
C GLN A 105 -10.58 10.45 12.12
N GLU A 106 -10.15 11.32 11.21
CA GLU A 106 -10.27 12.78 11.35
C GLU A 106 -11.51 13.33 10.63
N ALA A 107 -12.09 12.56 9.71
CA ALA A 107 -13.21 12.99 8.89
C ALA A 107 -14.52 13.13 9.67
N VAL A 108 -15.27 14.18 9.35
CA VAL A 108 -16.68 14.28 9.69
C VAL A 108 -17.51 13.69 8.54
N ALA A 109 -18.48 12.84 8.88
CA ALA A 109 -19.34 12.19 7.90
C ALA A 109 -19.98 13.19 6.93
N GLY A 110 -19.94 12.88 5.63
CA GLY A 110 -20.52 13.71 4.58
C GLY A 110 -19.64 14.87 4.10
N GLN A 111 -18.45 15.06 4.67
CA GLN A 111 -17.45 16.01 4.19
C GLN A 111 -16.52 15.37 3.15
N LYS A 112 -15.74 16.21 2.47
CA LYS A 112 -14.77 15.80 1.44
C LYS A 112 -13.82 14.72 1.96
N ASP A 113 -13.34 14.88 3.20
CA ASP A 113 -12.38 13.98 3.83
C ASP A 113 -12.94 12.56 4.00
N TYR A 114 -14.25 12.42 4.23
CA TYR A 114 -14.89 11.10 4.31
C TYR A 114 -14.85 10.37 2.96
N ALA A 115 -15.18 11.08 1.87
CA ALA A 115 -15.16 10.51 0.53
C ALA A 115 -13.73 10.16 0.09
N GLU A 116 -12.75 11.02 0.41
CA GLU A 116 -11.33 10.80 0.13
C GLU A 116 -10.77 9.59 0.90
N GLY A 117 -11.04 9.51 2.21
CA GLY A 117 -10.63 8.38 3.03
C GLY A 117 -11.22 7.05 2.53
N LEU A 118 -12.50 7.05 2.12
CA LEU A 118 -13.13 5.87 1.53
C LEU A 118 -12.51 5.51 0.17
N ALA A 119 -12.19 6.49 -0.68
CA ALA A 119 -11.54 6.25 -1.96
C ALA A 119 -10.16 5.59 -1.80
N PHE A 120 -9.38 6.00 -0.79
CA PHE A 120 -8.12 5.34 -0.46
C PHE A 120 -8.32 3.87 -0.02
N LEU A 121 -9.32 3.58 0.81
CA LEU A 121 -9.63 2.20 1.21
C LEU A 121 -10.09 1.33 0.04
N MET A 122 -10.90 1.87 -0.87
CA MET A 122 -11.32 1.18 -2.08
C MET A 122 -10.12 0.87 -2.99
N SER A 123 -9.21 1.83 -3.16
CA SER A 123 -7.97 1.63 -3.91
C SER A 123 -7.09 0.54 -3.31
N SER A 124 -6.95 0.53 -1.98
CA SER A 124 -6.22 -0.50 -1.24
C SER A 124 -6.86 -1.88 -1.45
N CYS A 125 -8.19 -1.97 -1.42
CA CYS A 125 -8.94 -3.19 -1.71
C CYS A 125 -8.64 -3.77 -3.10
N GLU A 126 -8.69 -2.94 -4.16
CA GLU A 126 -8.49 -3.42 -5.54
C GLU A 126 -7.04 -3.84 -5.81
N ASP A 127 -6.06 -3.10 -5.27
CA ASP A 127 -4.66 -3.51 -5.34
C ASP A 127 -4.43 -4.82 -4.56
N ALA A 128 -5.09 -5.00 -3.41
CA ALA A 128 -4.98 -6.21 -2.62
C ALA A 128 -5.56 -7.42 -3.35
N LYS A 129 -6.72 -7.29 -4.02
CA LYS A 129 -7.28 -8.35 -4.88
C LYS A 129 -6.30 -8.74 -5.98
N THR A 130 -5.70 -7.74 -6.63
CA THR A 130 -4.70 -7.95 -7.69
C THR A 130 -3.47 -8.67 -7.16
N PHE A 131 -2.98 -8.28 -5.98
CA PHE A 131 -1.85 -8.98 -5.35
C PHE A 131 -2.22 -10.42 -5.00
N ILE A 132 -3.38 -10.67 -4.40
CA ILE A 132 -3.82 -12.02 -3.98
C ILE A 132 -4.00 -12.96 -5.17
N SER A 133 -4.35 -12.44 -6.35
CA SER A 133 -4.52 -13.25 -7.57
C SER A 133 -3.21 -13.51 -8.31
N GLU A 134 -2.27 -12.57 -8.28
CA GLU A 134 -1.02 -12.66 -9.05
C GLU A 134 0.17 -13.24 -8.25
N ALA A 135 0.26 -12.91 -6.97
CA ALA A 135 1.41 -13.29 -6.14
C ALA A 135 1.33 -14.78 -5.74
N PRO A 136 2.48 -15.47 -5.66
CA PRO A 136 2.49 -16.86 -5.21
C PRO A 136 2.08 -16.93 -3.72
N PRO A 137 1.49 -18.05 -3.27
CA PRO A 137 0.93 -18.17 -1.93
C PRO A 137 1.99 -18.12 -0.82
N ASP A 138 3.26 -18.38 -1.15
CA ASP A 138 4.42 -18.30 -0.26
C ASP A 138 5.06 -16.90 -0.22
N ASN A 139 4.49 -15.91 -0.91
CA ASN A 139 5.01 -14.55 -0.88
C ASN A 139 5.01 -14.01 0.56
N ARG A 140 6.17 -13.50 1.02
CA ARG A 140 6.37 -12.98 2.38
C ARG A 140 5.34 -11.92 2.82
N ASN A 141 4.73 -11.21 1.87
CA ASN A 141 3.76 -10.15 2.14
C ASN A 141 2.30 -10.63 2.09
N MET A 142 2.03 -11.88 1.70
CA MET A 142 0.68 -12.41 1.50
C MET A 142 -0.21 -12.25 2.75
N GLN A 143 0.33 -12.54 3.94
CA GLN A 143 -0.40 -12.34 5.20
C GLN A 143 -0.82 -10.88 5.40
N THR A 144 0.11 -9.94 5.20
CA THR A 144 -0.16 -8.49 5.36
C THR A 144 -1.27 -8.04 4.41
N ILE A 145 -1.21 -8.49 3.15
CA ILE A 145 -2.21 -8.15 2.13
C ILE A 145 -3.58 -8.73 2.47
N LEU A 146 -3.65 -9.99 2.89
CA LEU A 146 -4.92 -10.61 3.27
C LEU A 146 -5.57 -9.90 4.48
N ASN A 147 -4.77 -9.45 5.45
CA ASN A 147 -5.28 -8.67 6.58
C ASN A 147 -5.86 -7.31 6.11
N TRP A 148 -5.13 -6.58 5.25
CA TRP A 148 -5.62 -5.33 4.67
C TRP A 148 -6.88 -5.54 3.84
N TYR A 149 -6.91 -6.57 2.99
CA TYR A 149 -8.07 -6.89 2.18
C TYR A 149 -9.34 -7.10 3.01
N ILE A 150 -9.27 -7.88 4.09
CA ILE A 150 -10.41 -8.10 4.98
C ILE A 150 -10.86 -6.79 5.62
N ILE A 151 -9.94 -6.02 6.21
CA ILE A 151 -10.27 -4.76 6.91
C ILE A 151 -10.87 -3.72 5.95
N CYS A 152 -10.25 -3.49 4.81
CA CYS A 152 -10.75 -2.56 3.80
C CYS A 152 -12.10 -3.03 3.25
N THR A 153 -12.31 -4.33 3.05
CA THR A 153 -13.59 -4.86 2.57
C THR A 153 -14.70 -4.64 3.59
N ILE A 154 -14.44 -4.86 4.89
CA ILE A 154 -15.38 -4.57 5.96
C ILE A 154 -15.72 -3.08 6.02
N ALA A 155 -14.71 -2.21 5.93
CA ALA A 155 -14.91 -0.77 5.96
C ALA A 155 -15.72 -0.25 4.77
N VAL A 156 -15.48 -0.78 3.57
CA VAL A 156 -16.14 -0.34 2.33
C VAL A 156 -17.55 -0.91 2.19
N ARG A 157 -17.73 -2.20 2.48
CA ARG A 157 -19.01 -2.89 2.26
C ARG A 157 -19.95 -2.79 3.46
N GLY A 158 -19.43 -2.71 4.67
CA GLY A 158 -20.20 -2.50 5.89
C GLY A 158 -21.40 -3.44 5.99
N SER A 159 -22.61 -2.88 5.90
CA SER A 159 -23.90 -3.56 5.97
C SER A 159 -24.17 -4.59 4.85
N ASP A 160 -23.41 -4.52 3.75
CA ASP A 160 -23.57 -5.41 2.60
C ASP A 160 -22.86 -6.77 2.81
N LEU A 161 -22.30 -7.00 4.00
CA LEU A 161 -21.68 -8.24 4.43
C LEU A 161 -22.61 -9.03 5.33
N SER A 162 -22.47 -10.36 5.27
CA SER A 162 -23.22 -11.25 6.15
C SER A 162 -22.73 -11.11 7.60
N PRO A 163 -23.59 -11.22 8.62
CA PRO A 163 -23.16 -11.12 10.03
C PRO A 163 -22.12 -12.18 10.46
N ASP A 164 -22.10 -13.31 9.76
CA ASP A 164 -21.13 -14.41 9.95
C ASP A 164 -19.85 -14.23 9.12
N LEU A 165 -19.76 -13.17 8.30
CA LEU A 165 -18.61 -12.86 7.45
C LEU A 165 -18.18 -13.99 6.49
N ARG A 166 -19.11 -14.86 6.08
CA ARG A 166 -18.84 -16.00 5.19
C ARG A 166 -18.18 -15.64 3.87
N GLU A 167 -18.30 -14.39 3.41
CA GLU A 167 -17.61 -13.87 2.24
C GLU A 167 -16.08 -13.92 2.36
N PHE A 168 -15.55 -14.08 3.58
CA PHE A 168 -14.11 -14.19 3.84
C PHE A 168 -13.61 -15.62 4.03
N ASP A 169 -14.44 -16.66 3.93
CA ASP A 169 -14.01 -18.05 4.17
C ASP A 169 -12.78 -18.43 3.31
N ASP A 170 -12.84 -18.17 2.01
CA ASP A 170 -11.72 -18.44 1.09
C ASP A 170 -10.45 -17.64 1.45
N VAL A 171 -10.63 -16.40 1.92
CA VAL A 171 -9.53 -15.49 2.27
C VAL A 171 -8.89 -15.92 3.59
N ILE A 172 -9.69 -16.35 4.56
CA ILE A 172 -9.26 -16.91 5.84
C ILE A 172 -8.48 -18.21 5.61
N GLU A 173 -8.94 -19.09 4.71
CA GLU A 173 -8.18 -20.30 4.34
C GLU A 173 -6.85 -19.95 3.68
N LYS A 174 -6.83 -18.99 2.75
CA LYS A 174 -5.57 -18.49 2.17
C LYS A 174 -4.62 -17.92 3.24
N LEU A 175 -5.15 -17.24 4.26
CA LEU A 175 -4.36 -16.70 5.35
C LEU A 175 -3.72 -17.83 6.19
N LYS A 176 -4.46 -18.91 6.45
CA LYS A 176 -3.92 -20.11 7.12
C LYS A 176 -2.79 -20.74 6.32
N VAL A 177 -2.94 -20.86 5.01
CA VAL A 177 -1.89 -21.38 4.12
C VAL A 177 -0.65 -20.47 4.15
N ALA A 178 -0.84 -19.15 4.10
CA ALA A 178 0.28 -18.20 4.20
C ALA A 178 0.99 -18.26 5.57
N ASP A 179 0.27 -18.49 6.67
CA ASP A 179 0.84 -18.73 8.01
C ASP A 179 1.67 -20.03 8.06
N GLN A 180 1.20 -21.09 7.37
CA GLN A 180 1.94 -22.35 7.24
C GLN A 180 3.26 -22.16 6.48
N PHE A 181 3.24 -21.45 5.34
CA PHE A 181 4.46 -21.15 4.59
C PHE A 181 5.48 -20.39 5.44
N SER A 182 5.05 -19.34 6.15
CA SER A 182 5.95 -18.62 7.05
C SER A 182 6.56 -19.53 8.11
N THR A 183 5.75 -20.39 8.73
CA THR A 183 6.23 -21.35 9.74
C THR A 183 7.29 -22.31 9.16
N VAL A 184 7.04 -22.86 7.96
CA VAL A 184 7.98 -23.77 7.26
C VAL A 184 9.28 -23.06 6.90
N LEU A 185 9.22 -21.79 6.51
CA LEU A 185 10.39 -20.97 6.17
C LEU A 185 11.12 -20.41 7.41
N GLY A 186 10.67 -20.75 8.63
CA GLY A 186 11.30 -20.31 9.88
C GLY A 186 10.87 -18.92 10.36
N TYR A 187 9.83 -18.34 9.75
CA TYR A 187 9.25 -17.07 10.16
C TYR A 187 8.00 -17.28 11.02
N LEU A 188 8.02 -16.76 12.24
CA LEU A 188 6.82 -16.72 13.06
C LEU A 188 5.86 -15.62 12.54
N PRO A 189 4.56 -15.93 12.34
CA PRO A 189 3.56 -14.91 12.03
C PRO A 189 3.61 -13.79 13.07
N ARG A 190 3.91 -12.57 12.61
CA ARG A 190 4.08 -11.41 13.49
C ARG A 190 2.72 -10.93 13.99
N LYS A 191 2.65 -10.54 15.26
CA LYS A 191 1.47 -9.88 15.86
C LYS A 191 1.47 -8.39 15.52
N THR A 192 1.33 -8.08 14.23
CA THR A 192 1.23 -6.69 13.76
C THR A 192 -0.10 -6.07 14.16
N GLN A 193 -0.17 -4.73 14.24
CA GLN A 193 -1.40 -4.02 14.56
C GLN A 193 -2.54 -4.38 13.60
N ILE A 194 -2.26 -4.44 12.29
CA ILE A 194 -3.24 -4.81 11.27
C ILE A 194 -3.76 -6.25 11.46
N ARG A 195 -2.90 -7.19 11.85
CA ARG A 195 -3.30 -8.58 12.11
C ARG A 195 -4.21 -8.66 13.33
N LEU A 196 -3.84 -7.98 14.41
CA LEU A 196 -4.61 -7.95 15.66
C LEU A 196 -5.96 -7.26 15.46
N ALA A 197 -5.98 -6.13 14.74
CA ALA A 197 -7.21 -5.44 14.37
C ALA A 197 -8.14 -6.36 13.58
N ARG A 198 -7.60 -7.08 12.57
CA ARG A 198 -8.39 -8.04 11.79
C ARG A 198 -8.95 -9.17 12.63
N GLN A 199 -8.18 -9.72 13.58
CA GLN A 199 -8.67 -10.76 14.51
C GLN A 199 -9.85 -10.24 15.32
N LEU A 200 -9.65 -9.11 16.00
CA LEU A 200 -10.65 -8.51 16.87
C LEU A 200 -11.94 -8.18 16.12
N ILE A 201 -11.82 -7.57 14.93
CA ILE A 201 -12.96 -7.24 14.10
C ILE A 201 -13.73 -8.50 13.71
N VAL A 202 -13.06 -9.51 13.14
CA VAL A 202 -13.72 -10.73 12.67
C VAL A 202 -14.40 -11.48 13.82
N GLU A 203 -13.74 -11.58 14.98
CA GLU A 203 -14.28 -12.25 16.17
C GLU A 203 -15.52 -11.53 16.75
N SER A 204 -15.54 -10.20 16.67
CA SER A 204 -16.58 -9.39 17.30
C SER A 204 -17.72 -9.02 16.35
N TYR A 205 -17.52 -9.11 15.03
CA TYR A 205 -18.40 -8.54 14.01
C TYR A 205 -19.86 -9.00 14.15
N GLY A 206 -20.11 -10.31 14.20
CA GLY A 206 -21.47 -10.85 14.28
C GLY A 206 -22.24 -10.37 15.51
N SER A 207 -21.60 -10.39 16.68
CA SER A 207 -22.20 -9.87 17.92
C SER A 207 -22.43 -8.36 17.86
N ALA A 208 -21.53 -7.61 17.21
CA ALA A 208 -21.66 -6.17 17.04
C ALA A 208 -22.83 -5.84 16.10
N VAL A 209 -22.96 -6.52 14.96
CA VAL A 209 -24.09 -6.30 14.05
C VAL A 209 -25.41 -6.58 14.74
N GLN A 210 -25.53 -7.67 15.49
CA GLN A 210 -26.75 -8.01 16.23
C GLN A 210 -27.05 -7.01 17.36
N GLY A 211 -26.04 -6.58 18.12
CA GLY A 211 -26.23 -5.67 19.25
C GLY A 211 -26.52 -4.23 18.84
N TRP A 212 -26.02 -3.81 17.67
CA TRP A 212 -26.16 -2.43 17.20
C TRP A 212 -27.21 -2.26 16.09
N SER A 213 -27.77 -3.33 15.51
CA SER A 213 -28.73 -3.25 14.40
C SER A 213 -29.91 -2.34 14.71
N ASP A 214 -30.51 -2.47 15.89
CA ASP A 214 -31.69 -1.68 16.28
C ASP A 214 -31.33 -0.21 16.50
N VAL A 215 -30.12 0.05 17.00
CA VAL A 215 -29.61 1.40 17.19
C VAL A 215 -29.38 2.06 15.83
N LEU A 216 -28.73 1.36 14.90
CA LEU A 216 -28.48 1.81 13.54
C LEU A 216 -29.81 2.07 12.80
N ALA A 217 -30.75 1.12 12.84
CA ALA A 217 -32.07 1.26 12.23
C ALA A 217 -32.83 2.49 12.78
N ARG A 218 -32.71 2.77 14.08
CA ARG A 218 -33.28 3.99 14.67
C ARG A 218 -32.62 5.24 14.11
N PHE A 219 -31.30 5.30 14.00
CA PHE A 219 -30.60 6.45 13.42
C PHE A 219 -30.93 6.64 11.93
N ASP A 220 -31.01 5.55 11.17
CA ASP A 220 -31.42 5.58 9.76
C ASP A 220 -32.84 6.15 9.60
N SER A 221 -33.75 5.83 10.53
CA SER A 221 -35.11 6.38 10.55
C SER A 221 -35.20 7.87 10.95
N LEU A 222 -34.20 8.38 11.67
CA LEU A 222 -34.13 9.77 12.14
C LEU A 222 -33.42 10.70 11.12
N GLY A 223 -32.69 10.13 10.17
CA GLY A 223 -31.98 10.87 9.13
C GLY A 223 -32.90 11.35 8.00
N SER A 224 -32.82 12.65 7.67
CA SER A 224 -33.36 13.20 6.42
C SER A 224 -32.68 12.54 5.20
N PRO A 225 -33.38 12.28 4.08
CA PRO A 225 -32.84 11.62 2.89
C PRO A 225 -31.90 12.56 2.13
N LYS A 226 -30.74 12.83 2.71
CA LYS A 226 -29.52 12.96 1.93
C LYS A 226 -28.76 11.68 2.22
N THR A 227 -29.17 10.60 1.54
CA THR A 227 -28.25 9.51 1.28
C THR A 227 -26.98 10.18 0.77
N HIS A 228 -25.94 10.23 1.59
CA HIS A 228 -24.61 10.48 1.08
C HIS A 228 -24.37 9.28 0.16
N ASP A 229 -24.60 9.48 -1.14
CA ASP A 229 -24.42 8.44 -2.13
C ASP A 229 -23.07 7.80 -1.85
N LYS A 230 -23.09 6.50 -1.51
CA LYS A 230 -21.85 5.73 -1.35
C LYS A 230 -21.01 6.05 -2.60
N PRO A 231 -19.81 6.64 -2.45
CA PRO A 231 -18.95 6.92 -3.60
C PRO A 231 -18.86 5.67 -4.45
N SER A 232 -19.27 5.77 -5.72
CA SER A 232 -19.11 4.64 -6.63
C SER A 232 -17.63 4.35 -6.80
N LEU A 233 -17.28 3.08 -7.02
CA LEU A 233 -15.89 2.69 -7.27
C LEU A 233 -15.26 3.50 -8.40
N SER A 234 -16.00 3.72 -9.49
CA SER A 234 -15.55 4.53 -10.62
C SER A 234 -15.21 5.97 -10.20
N LYS A 235 -16.04 6.60 -9.36
CA LYS A 235 -15.81 7.96 -8.89
C LYS A 235 -14.61 8.01 -7.94
N ALA A 236 -14.48 7.03 -7.05
CA ALA A 236 -13.32 6.92 -6.17
C ALA A 236 -12.01 6.74 -6.95
N GLU A 237 -12.04 5.97 -8.04
CA GLU A 237 -10.89 5.79 -8.95
C GLU A 237 -10.55 7.08 -9.73
N ASP A 238 -11.58 7.80 -10.20
CA ASP A 238 -11.41 9.09 -10.89
C ASP A 238 -10.85 10.15 -9.93
N ASP A 239 -11.41 10.26 -8.72
CA ASP A 239 -10.97 11.19 -7.68
C ASP A 239 -9.53 10.88 -7.25
N LEU A 240 -9.18 9.60 -7.09
CA LEU A 240 -7.81 9.19 -6.82
C LEU A 240 -6.87 9.50 -7.99
N THR A 241 -7.31 9.28 -9.23
CA THR A 241 -6.51 9.58 -10.41
C THR A 241 -6.22 11.07 -10.51
N ALA A 242 -7.22 11.92 -10.30
CA ALA A 242 -7.05 13.37 -10.22
C ALA A 242 -6.09 13.77 -9.10
N TRP A 243 -6.22 13.17 -7.91
CA TRP A 243 -5.31 13.39 -6.79
C TRP A 243 -3.87 12.95 -7.07
N LEU A 244 -3.68 11.87 -7.83
CA LEU A 244 -2.36 11.40 -8.26
C LEU A 244 -1.72 12.34 -9.30
N GLU A 245 -2.53 13.01 -10.14
CA GLU A 245 -2.06 13.92 -11.19
C GLU A 245 -1.71 15.33 -10.68
N ASP A 246 -2.36 15.80 -9.61
CA ASP A 246 -2.17 17.16 -9.05
C ASP A 246 -0.80 17.38 -8.39
N LEU A 247 -0.06 16.30 -8.10
CA LEU A 247 1.21 16.37 -7.36
C LEU A 247 2.37 15.85 -8.20
N ARG A 248 3.28 16.76 -8.56
CA ARG A 248 4.54 16.41 -9.20
C ARG A 248 5.41 15.64 -8.20
N ILE A 249 6.05 14.57 -8.67
CA ILE A 249 7.03 13.82 -7.86
C ILE A 249 8.24 14.71 -7.47
N ASP A 250 8.36 15.88 -8.09
CA ASP A 250 9.46 16.84 -7.94
C ASP A 250 9.17 18.01 -6.98
N ASP A 251 8.04 18.03 -6.26
CA ASP A 251 7.78 19.07 -5.26
C ASP A 251 8.66 18.85 -4.02
N GLU A 252 9.94 19.20 -4.14
CA GLU A 252 10.82 19.48 -3.02
C GLU A 252 10.21 20.65 -2.24
N GLN A 253 9.58 20.35 -1.09
CA GLN A 253 9.19 21.36 -0.10
C GLN A 253 10.43 22.15 0.34
N HIS A 254 10.73 23.22 -0.37
CA HIS A 254 11.58 24.30 0.10
C HIS A 254 10.76 25.14 1.08
N GLY A 255 10.93 24.86 2.37
CA GLY A 255 10.65 25.80 3.44
C GLY A 255 9.35 25.61 4.23
N SER A 256 9.42 24.82 5.30
CA SER A 256 9.02 25.29 6.63
C SER A 256 9.85 24.56 7.70
N GLY A 257 10.19 25.26 8.79
CA GLY A 257 11.15 24.81 9.80
C GLY A 257 10.75 23.52 10.54
N PRO A 258 11.60 23.03 11.48
CA PRO A 258 11.54 21.67 11.97
C PRO A 258 10.30 21.46 12.84
N MET A 259 9.24 20.90 12.26
CA MET A 259 8.27 20.17 13.06
C MET A 259 8.95 18.87 13.47
N LYS A 260 9.46 18.86 14.71
CA LYS A 260 10.03 17.67 15.33
C LYS A 260 8.94 16.60 15.41
N CYS A 261 8.88 15.73 14.42
CA CYS A 261 8.25 14.43 14.56
C CYS A 261 9.11 13.61 15.52
N THR A 262 8.78 13.65 16.81
CA THR A 262 9.26 12.68 17.79
C THR A 262 8.56 11.34 17.53
N ASN A 263 9.02 10.63 16.50
CA ASN A 263 8.91 9.16 16.36
C ASN A 263 9.79 8.71 15.18
N SER A 264 11.09 8.93 15.33
CA SER A 264 12.13 8.63 14.33
C SER A 264 12.60 7.17 14.32
N LEU A 265 11.73 6.20 14.60
CA LEU A 265 12.15 4.78 14.68
C LEU A 265 11.30 3.78 13.89
N CYS A 266 10.19 4.16 13.24
CA CYS A 266 9.29 3.15 12.68
C CYS A 266 9.46 2.83 11.17
N GLY A 267 10.11 3.68 10.37
CA GLY A 267 10.10 3.50 8.90
C GLY A 267 11.25 2.67 8.31
N VAL A 268 12.46 2.80 8.87
CA VAL A 268 13.69 2.29 8.24
C VAL A 268 14.16 0.97 8.87
N GLU A 269 13.91 0.75 10.17
CA GLU A 269 14.26 -0.50 10.84
C GLU A 269 13.32 -1.67 10.45
N GLU A 270 12.04 -1.41 10.20
CA GLU A 270 11.12 -2.46 9.70
C GLU A 270 11.47 -2.91 8.27
N MET A 271 11.94 -1.98 7.43
CA MET A 271 12.51 -2.31 6.13
C MET A 271 13.77 -3.18 6.26
N TRP A 272 14.55 -3.06 7.34
CA TRP A 272 15.77 -3.86 7.54
C TRP A 272 15.50 -5.26 8.08
N TRP A 273 14.56 -5.40 9.02
CA TRP A 273 14.17 -6.70 9.56
C TRP A 273 13.52 -7.64 8.51
N MET A 274 13.05 -7.11 7.39
CA MET A 274 12.46 -7.90 6.29
C MET A 274 13.47 -8.42 5.26
N TRP A 275 14.74 -8.02 5.32
CA TRP A 275 15.79 -8.47 4.38
C TRP A 275 16.88 -9.33 5.04
N GLN A 276 16.90 -9.45 6.37
CA GLN A 276 17.87 -10.27 7.10
C GLN A 276 17.30 -11.56 7.71
N ASN A 277 15.97 -11.71 7.72
CA ASN A 277 15.34 -12.99 8.02
C ASN A 277 14.53 -13.38 6.81
#